data_AF-F1YX39-F1
#
_entry.id   AF-F1YX39-F1
#
_cell.length_a   1.000
_cell.length_b   1.000
_cell.length_c   1.000
_cell.angle_alpha   90.00
_cell.angle_beta   90.00
_cell.angle_gamma   90.00
#
_symmetry.space_group_name_H-M   'P 1'
#
loop_
_entity.id
_entity.type
_entity.pdbx_description
1 polymer ?
#
loop_
_entity_poly.entity_id
_entity_poly.type
_entity_poly.pdbx_seq_one_letter_code
_entity_poly.pdbx_strand_id
1 'polypeptide(L)'
;MAENDLVLVTNGSITESTSYGSHDQIAKSNKNLGGSWDFWENLAAQSDDFGHPKVFYKDLPAESWFVSARATISNLLVEPYIEHLTKRSMHNGKVNIVRIITVVDSNWLMSFAIHR
;
A
#
# COMPACT_ATOMS: atom_id res chain seq x y z
N MET A 1 -33.85 -7.11 10.62
CA MET A 1 -32.77 -7.82 11.33
C MET A 1 -33.35 -8.26 12.65
N ALA A 2 -33.20 -9.53 12.98
CA ALA A 2 -33.56 -10.06 14.28
C ALA A 2 -32.45 -9.73 15.30
N GLU A 3 -32.76 -9.82 16.59
CA GLU A 3 -31.82 -9.51 17.68
C GLU A 3 -30.53 -10.37 17.65
N ASN A 4 -30.61 -11.55 17.03
CA ASN A 4 -29.48 -12.48 16.92
C ASN A 4 -28.66 -12.30 15.62
N ASP A 5 -29.01 -11.34 14.77
CA ASP A 5 -28.25 -11.07 13.55
C ASP A 5 -26.99 -10.27 13.91
N LEU A 6 -25.83 -10.92 13.84
CA LEU A 6 -24.55 -10.29 14.12
C LEU A 6 -24.01 -9.58 12.87
N VAL A 7 -23.56 -8.34 13.04
CA VAL A 7 -22.92 -7.54 11.99
C VAL A 7 -21.47 -7.30 12.37
N LEU A 8 -20.54 -7.73 11.51
CA LEU A 8 -19.11 -7.49 11.66
C LEU A 8 -18.67 -6.48 10.61
N VAL A 9 -18.04 -5.40 11.06
CA VAL A 9 -17.64 -4.27 10.22
C VAL A 9 -16.12 -4.16 10.17
N THR A 10 -15.58 -3.93 8.97
CA THR A 10 -14.22 -3.39 8.76
C THR A 10 -14.37 -1.94 8.31
N ASN A 11 -14.18 -1.00 9.22
CA ASN A 11 -14.41 0.43 9.02
C ASN A 11 -13.15 1.14 8.50
N GLY A 12 -13.26 1.77 7.32
CA GLY A 12 -12.13 2.38 6.62
C GLY A 12 -11.23 1.36 5.92
N SER A 13 -10.49 1.84 4.92
CA SER A 13 -9.54 1.01 4.17
C SER A 13 -8.41 1.85 3.56
N ILE A 14 -7.18 1.37 3.73
CA ILE A 14 -5.98 2.00 3.16
C ILE A 14 -5.80 1.71 1.65
N THR A 15 -6.50 0.71 1.12
CA THR A 15 -6.44 0.35 -0.31
C THR A 15 -7.64 0.85 -1.09
N GLU A 16 -8.60 1.48 -0.42
CA GLU A 16 -9.73 2.10 -1.09
C GLU A 16 -9.28 3.22 -2.04
N SER A 17 -10.04 3.42 -3.12
CA SER A 17 -9.75 4.41 -4.16
C SER A 17 -8.40 4.22 -4.87
N THR A 18 -7.75 3.06 -4.74
CA THR A 18 -6.53 2.72 -5.48
C THR A 18 -6.78 2.78 -6.99
N SER A 19 -5.86 3.43 -7.70
CA SER A 19 -5.76 3.36 -9.16
C SER A 19 -4.52 2.59 -9.57
N TYR A 20 -4.55 2.06 -10.80
CA TYR A 20 -3.45 1.30 -11.36
C TYR A 20 -2.95 1.98 -12.63
N GLY A 21 -1.62 2.05 -12.74
CA GLY A 21 -0.92 2.39 -13.97
C GLY A 21 -0.42 1.13 -14.68
N SER A 22 0.43 1.34 -15.68
CA SER A 22 1.18 0.31 -16.39
C SER A 22 2.65 0.73 -16.52
N HIS A 23 3.43 0.00 -17.32
CA HIS A 23 4.81 0.37 -17.62
C HIS A 23 4.95 1.77 -18.24
N ASP A 24 3.97 2.16 -19.04
CA ASP A 24 3.93 3.38 -19.87
C ASP A 24 2.81 4.35 -19.48
N GLN A 25 1.98 3.99 -18.50
CA GLN A 25 0.87 4.82 -18.02
C GLN A 25 0.96 5.06 -16.52
N ILE A 26 0.83 6.33 -16.10
CA ILE A 26 0.79 6.67 -14.68
C ILE A 26 -0.50 6.17 -14.00
N ALA A 27 -0.39 5.79 -12.73
CA ALA A 27 -1.56 5.61 -11.86
C ALA A 27 -2.16 6.99 -11.54
N LYS A 28 -3.42 7.22 -11.92
CA LYS A 28 -4.07 8.52 -11.73
C LYS A 28 -4.50 8.70 -10.28
N SER A 29 -4.04 9.76 -9.61
CA SER A 29 -4.49 10.05 -8.25
C SER A 29 -6.02 10.18 -8.19
N ASN A 30 -6.63 9.48 -7.24
CA ASN A 30 -8.06 9.60 -6.92
C ASN A 30 -8.19 10.11 -5.49
N LYS A 31 -8.77 11.31 -5.34
CA LYS A 31 -9.01 11.93 -4.03
C LYS A 31 -10.45 11.75 -3.53
N ASN A 32 -11.29 11.08 -4.31
CA ASN A 32 -12.67 10.82 -3.91
C ASN A 32 -12.70 9.71 -2.86
N LEU A 33 -13.62 9.86 -1.90
CA LEU A 33 -13.92 8.80 -0.94
C LEU A 33 -14.57 7.63 -1.66
N GLY A 34 -14.18 6.43 -1.23
CA GLY A 34 -14.84 5.20 -1.64
C GLY A 34 -15.83 4.73 -0.59
N GLY A 35 -16.44 3.56 -0.84
CA GLY A 35 -17.52 3.04 -0.03
C GLY A 35 -17.14 2.70 1.41
N SER A 36 -15.90 2.31 1.72
CA SER A 36 -15.46 2.01 3.09
C SER A 36 -15.39 3.28 3.94
N TRP A 37 -14.85 4.37 3.40
CA TRP A 37 -14.82 5.67 4.09
C TRP A 37 -16.21 6.28 4.22
N ASP A 38 -17.02 6.27 3.16
CA ASP A 38 -18.41 6.75 3.21
C ASP A 38 -19.25 5.93 4.20
N PHE A 39 -19.07 4.62 4.24
CA PHE A 39 -19.75 3.75 5.19
C PHE A 39 -19.35 4.08 6.63
N TRP A 40 -18.07 4.29 6.91
CA TRP A 40 -17.62 4.68 8.25
C TRP A 40 -18.14 6.07 8.65
N GLU A 41 -18.17 7.05 7.74
CA GLU A 41 -18.82 8.36 8.01
C GLU A 41 -20.30 8.19 8.37
N ASN A 42 -21.03 7.32 7.67
CA ASN A 42 -22.44 7.06 7.96
C ASN A 42 -22.65 6.36 9.32
N LEU A 43 -21.71 5.51 9.75
CA LEU A 43 -21.74 4.94 11.10
C LEU A 43 -21.41 5.99 12.15
N ALA A 44 -20.31 6.73 11.97
CA ALA A 44 -19.87 7.78 12.89
C ALA A 44 -20.91 8.89 13.10
N ALA A 45 -21.74 9.18 12.09
CA ALA A 45 -22.83 10.14 12.21
C ALA A 45 -23.97 9.69 13.16
N GLN A 46 -24.05 8.40 13.52
CA GLN A 46 -25.09 7.85 14.38
C GLN A 46 -24.71 7.88 15.87
N SER A 47 -23.41 7.80 16.19
CA SER A 47 -22.89 7.87 17.55
C SER A 47 -21.39 8.18 17.53
N ASP A 48 -20.94 9.00 18.49
CA ASP A 48 -19.51 9.26 18.70
C ASP A 48 -18.73 7.98 19.07
N ASP A 49 -19.40 6.96 19.62
CA ASP A 49 -18.78 5.66 19.93
C ASP A 49 -18.30 4.89 18.69
N PHE A 50 -18.79 5.25 17.50
CA PHE A 50 -18.37 4.66 16.22
C PHE A 50 -17.13 5.35 15.61
N GLY A 51 -16.55 6.31 16.33
CA GLY A 51 -15.26 6.91 16.03
C GLY A 51 -15.31 8.08 15.05
N HIS A 52 -14.13 8.60 14.69
CA HIS A 52 -13.97 9.83 13.92
C HIS A 52 -13.18 9.61 12.63
N PRO A 53 -13.80 9.08 11.56
CA PRO A 53 -13.10 8.66 10.33
C PRO A 53 -12.19 9.74 9.72
N LYS A 54 -12.60 11.02 9.78
CA LYS A 54 -11.85 12.16 9.20
C LYS A 54 -10.42 12.31 9.70
N VAL A 55 -10.09 11.85 10.91
CA VAL A 55 -8.72 11.97 11.43
C VAL A 55 -7.72 11.10 10.68
N PHE A 56 -8.20 10.11 9.90
CA PHE A 56 -7.35 9.13 9.22
C PHE A 56 -7.15 9.40 7.73
N TYR A 57 -8.15 9.93 7.04
CA TYR A 57 -8.10 10.08 5.57
C TYR A 57 -8.14 11.54 5.11
N LYS A 58 -8.58 12.46 5.96
CA LYS A 58 -8.75 13.87 5.58
C LYS A 58 -7.44 14.63 5.79
N ASP A 59 -7.18 15.58 4.90
CA ASP A 59 -6.05 16.51 5.00
C ASP A 59 -4.67 15.82 5.08
N LEU A 60 -4.53 14.67 4.40
CA LEU A 60 -3.26 13.96 4.29
C LEU A 60 -2.19 14.88 3.65
N PRO A 61 -0.98 14.99 4.24
CA PRO A 61 0.12 15.74 3.66
C PRO A 61 0.44 15.28 2.23
N ALA A 62 0.78 16.21 1.34
CA ALA A 62 1.11 15.89 -0.04
C ALA A 62 2.39 15.04 -0.16
N GLU A 63 3.26 15.12 0.86
CA GLU A 63 4.51 14.38 1.00
C GLU A 63 4.30 12.95 1.54
N SER A 64 3.06 12.57 1.87
CA SER A 64 2.74 11.22 2.32
C SER A 64 3.02 10.17 1.24
N TRP A 65 3.12 8.92 1.67
CA TRP A 65 3.32 7.81 0.74
C TRP A 65 2.03 7.44 0.01
N PHE A 66 1.98 7.68 -1.30
CA PHE A 66 0.82 7.37 -2.16
C PHE A 66 1.08 6.30 -3.23
N VAL A 67 2.33 6.00 -3.54
CA VAL A 67 2.69 5.19 -4.71
C VAL A 67 3.54 3.98 -4.30
N SER A 68 3.05 2.79 -4.64
CA SER A 68 3.86 1.58 -4.68
C SER A 68 3.94 1.04 -6.10
N ALA A 69 4.98 0.28 -6.42
CA ALA A 69 5.17 -0.31 -7.73
C ALA A 69 5.66 -1.76 -7.61
N ARG A 70 5.24 -2.60 -8.55
CA ARG A 70 5.77 -3.95 -8.73
C ARG A 70 6.48 -4.02 -10.08
N ALA A 71 7.78 -4.23 -10.05
CA ALA A 71 8.59 -4.43 -11.25
C ALA A 71 8.88 -5.92 -11.44
N THR A 72 8.44 -6.48 -12.57
CA THR A 72 8.82 -7.84 -12.99
C THR A 72 9.93 -7.70 -14.02
N ILE A 73 11.11 -8.20 -13.71
CA ILE A 73 12.30 -8.08 -14.55
C ILE A 73 12.65 -9.46 -15.11
N SER A 74 12.58 -9.63 -16.42
CA SER A 74 13.00 -10.86 -17.12
C SER A 74 14.47 -10.82 -17.57
N ASN A 75 15.08 -9.64 -17.53
CA ASN A 75 16.47 -9.45 -17.92
C ASN A 75 17.43 -9.84 -16.78
N LEU A 76 18.17 -10.92 -16.97
CA LEU A 76 19.12 -11.47 -15.99
C LEU A 76 20.30 -10.53 -15.70
N LEU A 77 20.55 -9.49 -16.50
CA LEU A 77 21.67 -8.57 -16.32
C LEU A 77 21.60 -7.77 -15.00
N VAL A 78 20.41 -7.64 -14.39
CA VAL A 78 20.24 -6.93 -13.11
C VAL A 78 20.58 -7.82 -11.92
N GLU A 79 20.51 -9.14 -12.09
CA GLU A 79 20.68 -10.11 -10.99
C GLU A 79 22.03 -10.02 -10.29
N PRO A 80 23.18 -9.91 -10.98
CA PRO A 80 24.48 -9.81 -10.32
C PRO A 80 24.58 -8.62 -9.37
N TYR A 81 23.91 -7.51 -9.66
CA TYR A 81 23.89 -6.33 -8.79
C TYR A 81 23.05 -6.57 -7.53
N ILE A 82 21.91 -7.23 -7.67
CA ILE A 82 21.05 -7.61 -6.55
C ILE A 82 21.77 -8.63 -5.68
N GLU A 83 22.32 -9.69 -6.25
CA GLU A 83 23.07 -10.71 -5.51
C GLU A 83 24.32 -10.12 -4.84
N HIS A 84 24.99 -9.17 -5.49
CA HIS A 84 26.10 -8.43 -4.88
C HIS A 84 25.64 -7.62 -3.68
N LEU A 85 24.48 -6.98 -3.74
CA LEU A 85 23.93 -6.19 -2.65
C LEU A 85 23.45 -7.08 -1.49
N THR A 86 22.75 -8.17 -1.78
CA THR A 86 22.08 -9.02 -0.80
C THR A 86 22.95 -10.17 -0.29
N LYS A 87 24.07 -10.42 -0.97
CA LYS A 87 25.00 -11.56 -0.73
C LYS A 87 24.29 -12.92 -0.83
N ARG A 88 23.24 -13.01 -1.65
CA ARG A 88 22.38 -14.20 -1.78
C ARG A 88 22.00 -14.43 -3.23
N SER A 89 22.02 -15.69 -3.64
CA SER A 89 21.55 -16.03 -4.99
C SER A 89 20.04 -15.82 -5.15
N MET A 90 19.64 -15.33 -6.31
CA MET A 90 18.24 -15.09 -6.70
C MET A 90 17.48 -16.38 -7.01
N HIS A 91 18.17 -17.43 -7.47
CA HIS A 91 17.54 -18.63 -8.04
C HIS A 91 17.58 -19.87 -7.13
N ASN A 92 17.88 -19.71 -5.85
CA ASN A 92 17.98 -20.84 -4.91
C ASN A 92 16.65 -21.19 -4.20
N GLY A 93 15.54 -20.56 -4.61
CA GLY A 93 14.21 -20.77 -4.03
C GLY A 93 14.07 -20.34 -2.56
N LYS A 94 15.02 -19.57 -2.02
CA LYS A 94 14.97 -18.99 -0.68
C LYS A 94 14.68 -17.50 -0.78
N VAL A 95 14.24 -16.92 0.34
CA VAL A 95 14.04 -15.48 0.46
C VAL A 95 15.34 -14.75 0.14
N ASN A 96 15.33 -13.90 -0.89
CA ASN A 96 16.49 -13.09 -1.23
C ASN A 96 16.64 -11.94 -0.22
N ILE A 97 15.66 -11.04 -0.14
CA ILE A 97 15.66 -9.94 0.84
C ILE A 97 14.68 -10.24 1.98
N VAL A 98 15.18 -10.30 3.22
CA VAL A 98 14.37 -10.61 4.42
C VAL A 98 13.46 -9.44 4.82
N ARG A 99 13.90 -8.22 4.53
CA ARG A 99 13.23 -6.95 4.82
C ARG A 99 13.29 -6.05 3.60
N ILE A 100 12.97 -4.78 3.74
CA ILE A 100 13.22 -3.78 2.70
C ILE A 100 14.70 -3.35 2.72
N ILE A 101 15.24 -3.02 1.55
CA ILE A 101 16.46 -2.25 1.40
C ILE A 101 16.06 -0.80 1.15
N THR A 102 16.62 0.13 1.91
CA THR A 102 16.37 1.56 1.80
C THR A 102 17.54 2.27 1.14
N VAL A 103 17.27 3.08 0.13
CA VAL A 103 18.26 3.95 -0.52
C VAL A 103 18.26 5.28 0.23
N VAL A 104 19.16 5.39 1.21
CA VAL A 104 19.14 6.47 2.23
C VAL A 104 19.41 7.87 1.68
N ASP A 105 20.09 7.97 0.54
CA ASP A 105 20.41 9.19 -0.19
C ASP A 105 19.42 9.51 -1.31
N SER A 106 18.32 8.75 -1.42
CA SER A 106 17.26 9.05 -2.37
C SER A 106 16.36 10.19 -1.88
N ASN A 107 16.04 11.14 -2.77
CA ASN A 107 15.09 12.22 -2.49
C ASN A 107 13.67 11.72 -2.15
N TRP A 108 13.36 10.45 -2.45
CA TRP A 108 12.06 9.84 -2.21
C TRP A 108 12.03 8.93 -0.97
N LEU A 109 13.15 8.79 -0.25
CA LEU A 109 13.30 7.81 0.84
C LEU A 109 12.85 6.40 0.40
N MET A 110 13.17 6.06 -0.85
CA MET A 110 12.69 4.87 -1.53
C MET A 110 13.25 3.61 -0.89
N SER A 111 12.39 2.61 -0.75
CA SER A 111 12.77 1.28 -0.33
C SER A 111 12.19 0.22 -1.26
N PHE A 112 12.88 -0.90 -1.43
CA PHE A 112 12.42 -2.03 -2.24
C PHE A 112 12.67 -3.36 -1.52
N ALA A 113 11.91 -4.38 -1.91
CA ALA A 113 12.09 -5.75 -1.44
C ALA A 113 11.91 -6.72 -2.60
N ILE A 114 12.59 -7.87 -2.49
CA ILE A 114 12.47 -8.99 -3.42
C ILE A 114 12.18 -10.22 -2.57
N HIS A 115 10.97 -10.72 -2.73
CA HIS A 115 10.49 -11.92 -2.05
C HIS A 115 10.78 -13.17 -2.88
N ARG A 116 10.47 -14.34 -2.30
CA ARG A 116 10.58 -15.63 -2.97
C ARG A 116 9.51 -15.78 -4.06
#